data_AF-A0A2I1GVS6-F1
#
_entry.id   AF-A0A2I1GVS6-F1
#
_cell.length_a   1.000
_cell.length_b   1.000
_cell.length_c   1.000
_cell.angle_alpha   90.00
_cell.angle_beta   90.00
_cell.angle_gamma   90.00
#
_symmetry.space_group_name_H-M   'P 1'
#
loop_
_entity.id
_entity.type
_entity.pdbx_description
1 polymer ?
#
loop_
_entity_poly.entity_id
_entity_poly.type
_entity_poly.pdbx_seq_one_letter_code
_entity_poly.pdbx_strand_id
1 'polypeptide(L)'
;MSTTSETLVSRKRRLQRDRVERHRQRRFDGGCLDLGNMNQTCLHCSARFWLCEKDRNSSLSSPRFAICCAGGKVRLPPVLDPPPYLLDLYTSSQLEAISFRKNIRAYNGILACSSFGANTVATGYNEPIYTENLLY
;
A
#
# COMPACT_ATOMS: atom_id res chain seq x y z
N MET A 1 33.81 25.09 -38.17
CA MET A 1 32.67 24.79 -37.26
C MET A 1 33.13 23.69 -36.31
N SER A 2 33.58 24.06 -35.11
CA SER A 2 34.24 23.11 -34.20
C SER A 2 33.21 22.36 -33.37
N THR A 3 32.99 21.08 -33.68
CA THR A 3 32.16 20.17 -32.90
C THR A 3 32.93 19.72 -31.66
N THR A 4 32.61 20.30 -30.51
CA THR A 4 33.16 19.86 -29.22
C THR A 4 32.55 18.51 -28.84
N SER A 5 33.34 17.44 -28.96
CA SER A 5 32.96 16.11 -28.50
C SER A 5 32.90 16.08 -26.98
N GLU A 6 31.73 15.79 -26.41
CA GLU A 6 31.54 15.69 -24.97
C GLU A 6 32.34 14.52 -24.37
N THR A 7 33.08 14.79 -23.29
CA THR A 7 33.80 13.74 -22.56
C THR A 7 32.86 12.87 -21.73
N LEU A 8 33.21 11.60 -21.53
CA LEU A 8 32.41 10.63 -20.76
C LEU A 8 32.10 11.09 -19.33
N VAL A 9 33.01 11.85 -18.71
CA VAL A 9 32.85 12.40 -17.36
C VAL A 9 31.76 13.47 -17.34
N SER A 10 31.78 14.39 -18.32
CA SER A 10 30.74 15.41 -18.49
C SER A 10 29.37 14.79 -18.75
N ARG A 11 29.33 13.74 -19.58
CA ARG A 11 28.12 12.97 -19.88
C ARG A 11 27.54 12.29 -18.63
N LYS A 12 28.38 11.63 -17.80
CA LYS A 12 27.95 11.01 -16.54
C LYS A 12 27.37 12.03 -15.55
N ARG A 13 28.03 13.18 -15.39
CA ARG A 13 27.55 14.26 -14.50
C ARG A 13 26.20 14.84 -14.97
N ARG A 14 26.00 15.00 -16.28
CA ARG A 14 24.73 15.42 -16.88
C ARG A 14 23.60 14.43 -16.56
N LEU A 15 23.81 13.15 -16.87
CA LEU A 15 22.83 12.09 -16.62
C LEU A 15 22.46 11.95 -15.13
N GLN A 16 23.42 12.16 -14.22
CA GLN A 16 23.18 12.13 -12.79
C GLN A 16 22.34 13.33 -12.33
N ARG A 17 22.60 14.54 -12.86
CA ARG A 17 21.75 15.72 -12.63
C ARG A 17 20.34 15.51 -13.19
N ASP A 18 20.21 14.99 -14.41
CA ASP A 18 18.90 14.70 -15.01
C ASP A 18 18.11 13.66 -14.20
N ARG A 19 18.79 12.67 -13.60
CA ARG A 19 18.17 11.69 -12.72
C ARG A 19 17.69 12.32 -11.40
N VAL A 20 18.48 13.20 -10.79
CA VAL A 20 18.10 13.93 -9.57
C VAL A 20 16.96 14.89 -9.86
N GLU A 21 16.98 15.59 -11.00
CA GLU A 21 15.93 16.52 -11.40
C GLU A 21 14.61 15.80 -11.68
N ARG A 22 14.65 14.68 -12.40
CA ARG A 22 13.47 13.81 -12.57
C ARG A 22 12.93 13.30 -11.23
N HIS A 23 13.79 13.02 -10.24
CA HIS A 23 13.33 12.63 -8.91
C HIS A 23 12.72 13.82 -8.15
N ARG A 24 13.26 15.04 -8.31
CA ARG A 24 12.66 16.26 -7.76
C ARG A 24 11.30 16.56 -8.40
N GLN A 25 11.18 16.43 -9.71
CA GLN A 25 9.92 16.61 -10.45
C GLN A 25 8.88 15.52 -10.15
N ARG A 26 9.31 14.33 -9.69
CA ARG A 26 8.41 13.29 -9.17
C ARG A 26 8.04 13.48 -7.70
N ARG A 27 8.58 14.50 -7.00
CA ARG A 27 7.98 14.89 -5.73
C ARG A 27 6.60 15.43 -6.09
N PHE A 28 5.62 14.57 -5.86
CA PHE A 28 4.21 14.90 -5.90
C PHE A 28 4.04 16.25 -5.19
N ASP A 29 3.58 17.27 -5.92
CA ASP A 29 3.13 18.52 -5.30
C ASP A 29 2.19 18.08 -4.19
N GLY A 30 2.50 18.43 -2.94
CA GLY A 30 1.99 17.82 -1.72
C GLY A 30 0.49 17.98 -1.45
N GLY A 31 -0.33 18.01 -2.49
CA GLY A 31 -1.78 17.85 -2.46
C GLY A 31 -2.20 16.40 -2.25
N CYS A 32 -3.39 16.25 -1.68
CA CYS A 32 -4.08 14.97 -1.60
C CYS A 32 -4.46 14.53 -3.02
N LEU A 33 -4.00 13.37 -3.47
CA LEU A 33 -4.51 12.75 -4.69
C LEU A 33 -5.94 12.28 -4.42
N ASP A 34 -6.94 12.99 -4.94
CA ASP A 34 -8.32 12.54 -4.89
C ASP A 34 -8.62 11.61 -6.08
N LEU A 35 -8.83 10.34 -5.79
CA LEU A 35 -9.21 9.31 -6.77
C LEU A 35 -10.73 9.22 -6.96
N GLY A 36 -11.51 10.01 -6.21
CA GLY A 36 -12.95 9.93 -6.12
C GLY A 36 -13.43 8.74 -5.27
N ASN A 37 -14.72 8.41 -5.41
CA ASN A 37 -15.36 7.36 -4.64
C ASN A 37 -15.00 5.96 -5.15
N MET A 38 -14.73 5.04 -4.21
CA MET A 38 -14.52 3.61 -4.49
C MET A 38 -15.86 2.88 -4.66
N ASN A 39 -16.61 3.23 -5.70
CA ASN A 39 -17.98 2.77 -5.94
C ASN A 39 -18.12 1.79 -7.11
N GLN A 40 -17.04 1.50 -7.84
CA GLN A 40 -17.08 0.51 -8.90
C GLN A 40 -17.02 -0.89 -8.30
N THR A 41 -17.78 -1.83 -8.86
CA THR A 41 -17.89 -3.18 -8.30
C THR A 41 -17.53 -4.21 -9.37
N CYS A 42 -16.66 -5.16 -9.01
CA CYS A 42 -16.31 -6.27 -9.91
C CYS A 42 -17.52 -7.20 -10.11
N LEU A 43 -17.82 -7.54 -11.37
CA LEU A 43 -18.92 -8.42 -11.74
C LEU A 43 -18.77 -9.87 -11.23
N HIS A 44 -17.55 -10.32 -10.92
CA HIS A 44 -17.29 -11.72 -10.57
C HIS A 44 -17.18 -11.99 -9.07
N CYS A 45 -16.64 -11.04 -8.30
CA CYS A 45 -16.35 -11.23 -6.88
C CYS A 45 -16.87 -10.11 -5.97
N SER A 46 -17.57 -9.12 -6.54
CA SER A 46 -18.16 -7.99 -5.80
C SER A 46 -17.14 -7.10 -5.06
N ALA A 47 -15.85 -7.26 -5.32
CA ALA A 47 -14.81 -6.37 -4.80
C ALA A 47 -15.01 -4.94 -5.33
N ARG A 48 -14.75 -3.94 -4.47
CA ARG A 48 -14.89 -2.52 -4.78
C ARG A 48 -13.58 -1.93 -5.33
N PHE A 49 -13.72 -1.00 -6.26
CA PHE A 49 -12.61 -0.37 -7.00
C PHE A 49 -12.87 1.12 -7.22
N TRP A 50 -11.79 1.86 -7.49
CA TRP A 50 -11.87 3.18 -8.11
C TRP A 50 -11.96 3.06 -9.63
N LEU A 51 -12.63 4.01 -10.27
CA LEU A 51 -12.78 3.99 -11.73
C LEU A 51 -11.44 4.07 -12.47
N CYS A 52 -10.46 4.76 -11.88
CA CYS A 52 -9.10 4.87 -12.44
C CYS A 52 -8.34 3.53 -12.46
N GLU A 53 -8.78 2.54 -11.67
CA GLU A 53 -8.16 1.21 -11.59
C GLU A 53 -8.71 0.23 -12.64
N LYS A 54 -9.66 0.66 -13.48
CA LYS A 54 -10.21 -0.17 -14.54
C LYS A 54 -9.11 -0.65 -15.49
N ASP A 55 -9.33 -1.79 -16.10
CA ASP A 55 -8.47 -2.29 -17.17
C ASP A 55 -8.41 -1.26 -18.30
N ARG A 56 -7.21 -1.04 -18.86
CA ARG A 56 -6.99 -0.05 -19.92
C ARG A 56 -7.91 -0.23 -21.13
N ASN A 57 -8.21 -1.49 -21.46
CA ASN A 57 -9.03 -1.88 -22.61
C ASN A 57 -10.54 -1.91 -22.30
N SER A 58 -10.95 -1.68 -21.05
CA SER A 58 -12.37 -1.62 -20.68
C SER A 58 -12.95 -0.23 -20.93
N SER A 59 -14.24 -0.14 -21.25
CA SER A 59 -14.91 1.14 -21.44
C SER A 59 -15.18 1.82 -20.09
N LEU A 60 -15.45 3.12 -20.12
CA LEU A 60 -15.91 3.85 -18.93
C LEU A 60 -17.33 3.46 -18.53
N SER A 61 -18.17 3.05 -19.50
CA SER A 61 -19.54 2.59 -19.26
C SER A 61 -19.64 1.16 -18.72
N SER A 62 -18.62 0.34 -18.98
CA SER A 62 -18.53 -1.05 -18.53
C SER A 62 -17.09 -1.35 -18.11
N PRO A 63 -16.67 -0.80 -16.96
CA PRO A 63 -15.32 -0.99 -16.46
C PRO A 63 -15.12 -2.45 -16.04
N ARG A 64 -13.95 -2.99 -16.36
CA ARG A 64 -13.52 -4.33 -15.95
C ARG A 64 -12.30 -4.22 -15.05
N PHE A 65 -12.17 -5.17 -14.13
CA PHE A 65 -11.11 -5.18 -13.13
C PHE A 65 -10.48 -6.56 -13.06
N ALA A 66 -9.20 -6.66 -13.39
CA ALA A 66 -8.45 -7.91 -13.30
C ALA A 66 -7.73 -8.11 -11.95
N ILE A 67 -7.54 -7.06 -11.15
CA ILE A 67 -6.69 -7.10 -9.95
C ILE A 67 -7.21 -8.06 -8.87
N CYS A 68 -8.52 -8.15 -8.68
CA CYS A 68 -9.12 -9.02 -7.66
C CYS A 68 -9.13 -10.50 -8.07
N CYS A 69 -9.79 -10.83 -9.16
CA CYS A 69 -10.12 -12.22 -9.52
C CYS A 69 -9.56 -12.64 -10.88
N ALA A 70 -8.61 -11.88 -11.44
CA ALA A 70 -8.08 -12.08 -12.78
C ALA A 70 -9.18 -12.17 -13.86
N GLY A 71 -10.25 -11.37 -13.71
CA GLY A 71 -11.42 -11.41 -14.59
C GLY A 71 -12.27 -12.67 -14.42
N GLY A 72 -12.44 -13.15 -13.19
CA GLY A 72 -13.24 -14.33 -12.85
C GLY A 72 -12.50 -15.66 -13.00
N LYS A 73 -11.20 -15.64 -13.31
CA LYS A 73 -10.38 -16.85 -13.48
C LYS A 73 -10.02 -17.51 -12.15
N VAL A 74 -9.94 -16.74 -11.07
CA VAL A 74 -9.64 -17.25 -9.73
C VAL A 74 -10.75 -16.90 -8.76
N ARG A 75 -11.06 -17.84 -7.86
CA ARG A 75 -11.94 -17.61 -6.71
C ARG A 75 -11.07 -17.26 -5.52
N LEU A 76 -11.16 -16.03 -5.05
CA LEU A 76 -10.48 -15.61 -3.83
C LEU A 76 -11.19 -16.24 -2.61
N PRO A 77 -10.45 -16.69 -1.58
CA PRO A 77 -11.06 -17.02 -0.30
C PRO A 77 -11.74 -15.79 0.30
N PRO A 78 -12.76 -15.98 1.15
CA PRO A 78 -13.36 -14.88 1.88
C PRO A 78 -12.32 -14.19 2.77
N VAL A 79 -12.48 -12.88 2.94
CA VAL A 79 -11.67 -12.11 3.88
C VAL A 79 -12.00 -12.60 5.29
N LEU A 80 -10.96 -12.93 6.06
CA LEU A 80 -11.12 -13.28 7.46
C LEU A 80 -11.55 -12.06 8.25
N ASP A 81 -12.45 -12.26 9.21
CA ASP A 81 -12.85 -11.17 10.09
C ASP A 81 -11.64 -10.67 10.88
N PRO A 82 -11.52 -9.34 11.05
CA PRO A 82 -10.47 -8.80 11.88
C PRO A 82 -10.69 -9.26 13.34
N PRO A 83 -9.61 -9.31 14.13
CA PRO A 83 -9.68 -9.59 15.57
C PRO A 83 -10.71 -8.69 16.24
N PRO A 84 -11.48 -9.18 17.25
CA PRO A 84 -12.59 -8.42 17.84
C PRO A 84 -12.20 -7.03 18.34
N TYR A 85 -11.01 -6.90 18.92
CA TYR A 85 -10.48 -5.61 19.38
C TYR A 85 -10.29 -4.62 18.22
N LEU A 86 -9.69 -5.08 17.12
CA LEU A 86 -9.53 -4.25 15.92
C LEU A 86 -10.90 -3.88 15.34
N LEU A 87 -11.81 -4.84 15.24
CA LEU A 87 -13.16 -4.58 14.72
C LEU A 87 -13.84 -3.47 15.53
N ASP A 88 -13.80 -3.55 16.86
CA ASP A 88 -14.38 -2.54 17.75
C ASP A 88 -13.76 -1.15 17.52
N LEU A 89 -12.44 -1.05 17.38
CA LEU A 89 -11.77 0.21 17.05
C LEU A 89 -12.26 0.82 15.71
N TYR A 90 -12.62 -0.01 14.73
CA TYR A 90 -13.13 0.47 13.44
C TYR A 90 -14.63 0.80 13.44
N THR A 91 -15.45 0.12 14.23
CA THR A 91 -16.92 0.24 14.12
C THR A 91 -17.58 0.95 15.29
N SER A 92 -16.96 0.95 16.46
CA SER A 92 -17.57 1.44 17.69
C SER A 92 -17.70 2.97 17.72
N SER A 93 -18.70 3.44 18.48
CA SER A 93 -18.95 4.86 18.76
C SER A 93 -18.26 5.34 20.04
N GLN A 94 -17.45 4.50 20.68
CA GLN A 94 -16.69 4.87 21.87
C GLN A 94 -15.59 5.88 21.56
N LEU A 95 -15.19 6.66 22.58
CA LEU A 95 -14.18 7.71 22.45
C LEU A 95 -12.84 7.17 21.93
N GLU A 96 -12.43 5.99 22.38
CA GLU A 96 -11.20 5.33 21.92
C GLU A 96 -11.25 5.02 20.42
N ALA A 97 -12.33 4.37 19.97
CA ALA A 97 -12.52 4.03 18.56
C ALA A 97 -12.59 5.27 17.65
N ILE A 98 -13.23 6.35 18.10
CA ILE A 98 -13.25 7.64 17.40
C ILE A 98 -11.85 8.24 17.31
N SER A 99 -11.10 8.24 18.41
CA SER A 99 -9.72 8.73 18.46
C SER A 99 -8.80 7.90 17.56
N PHE A 100 -8.96 6.58 17.56
CA PHE A 100 -8.24 5.66 16.71
C PHE A 100 -8.47 5.98 15.24
N ARG A 101 -9.73 6.05 14.78
CA ARG A 101 -10.05 6.37 13.37
C ARG A 101 -9.55 7.74 12.93
N LYS A 102 -9.59 8.73 13.84
CA LYS A 102 -9.06 10.08 13.57
C LYS A 102 -7.54 10.07 13.35
N ASN A 103 -6.82 9.22 14.08
CA ASN A 103 -5.36 9.18 14.10
C ASN A 103 -4.76 7.94 13.42
N ILE A 104 -5.57 7.12 12.73
CA ILE A 104 -5.17 5.81 12.17
C ILE A 104 -3.93 5.87 11.28
N ARG A 105 -3.74 6.96 10.53
CA ARG A 105 -2.55 7.16 9.69
C ARG A 105 -1.26 7.29 10.51
N ALA A 106 -1.33 7.94 11.67
CA ALA A 106 -0.19 8.06 12.58
C ALA A 106 0.13 6.71 13.23
N TYR A 107 -0.89 5.99 13.70
CA TYR A 107 -0.72 4.63 14.23
C TYR A 107 -0.08 3.68 13.21
N ASN A 108 -0.63 3.61 11.99
CA ASN A 108 -0.08 2.77 10.93
C ASN A 108 1.34 3.19 10.54
N GLY A 109 1.65 4.49 10.57
CA GLY A 109 2.98 5.01 10.26
C GLY A 109 4.05 4.59 11.29
N ILE A 110 3.71 4.64 12.58
CA ILE A 110 4.62 4.20 13.65
C ILE A 110 4.84 2.68 13.59
N LEU A 111 3.79 1.93 13.26
CA LEU A 111 3.84 0.46 13.17
C LEU A 111 4.38 -0.07 11.83
N ALA A 112 4.56 0.78 10.81
CA ALA A 112 5.00 0.38 9.48
C ALA A 112 6.41 -0.26 9.45
N CYS A 113 7.24 0.01 10.46
CA CYS A 113 8.60 -0.52 10.58
C CYS A 113 8.74 -1.62 11.66
N SER A 114 7.64 -2.09 12.23
CA SER A 114 7.63 -3.10 13.31
C SER A 114 7.81 -4.52 12.78
N SER A 115 8.80 -4.76 11.93
CA SER A 115 9.18 -6.10 11.46
C SER A 115 10.68 -6.37 11.68
N PHE A 116 11.17 -6.17 12.91
CA PHE A 116 12.34 -6.92 13.34
C PHE A 116 11.91 -8.34 13.70
N GLY A 117 11.83 -9.20 12.68
CA GLY A 117 11.76 -10.64 12.87
C GLY A 117 13.10 -11.13 13.40
N ALA A 118 13.28 -11.13 14.72
CA ALA A 118 14.33 -11.91 15.34
C ALA A 118 13.95 -13.39 15.13
N ASN A 119 14.65 -14.07 14.24
CA ASN A 119 14.63 -15.53 14.22
C ASN A 119 15.23 -16.00 15.54
N THR A 120 14.39 -16.33 16.51
CA THR A 120 14.82 -17.10 17.67
C THR A 120 15.13 -18.51 17.17
N VAL A 121 16.37 -18.71 16.74
CA VAL A 121 16.92 -20.06 16.68
C VAL A 121 16.86 -20.57 18.11
N ALA A 122 15.93 -21.50 18.38
CA ALA A 122 15.81 -22.15 19.66
C ALA A 122 17.12 -22.90 19.95
N THR A 123 18.05 -22.26 20.64
CA THR A 123 19.20 -22.93 21.23
C THR A 123 18.70 -23.70 22.45
N GLY A 124 18.15 -24.88 22.20
CA GLY A 124 18.27 -26.09 23.02
C GLY A 124 17.97 -26.09 24.52
N TYR A 125 17.47 -25.01 25.14
CA TYR A 125 17.15 -25.01 26.57
C TYR A 125 15.77 -24.43 26.82
N ASN A 126 14.91 -25.28 27.38
CA ASN A 126 13.53 -24.99 27.76
C ASN A 126 13.50 -24.02 28.95
N GLU A 127 13.12 -22.76 28.71
CA GLU A 127 12.49 -21.92 29.73
C GLU A 127 11.23 -21.29 29.12
N PRO A 128 10.05 -21.44 29.75
CA PRO A 128 8.82 -20.88 29.22
C PRO A 128 8.78 -19.39 29.52
N ILE A 129 9.23 -18.57 28.56
CA ILE A 129 8.90 -17.16 28.56
C ILE A 129 7.43 -17.08 28.13
N TYR A 130 6.56 -16.71 29.07
CA TYR A 130 5.18 -16.32 28.74
C TYR A 130 5.24 -15.08 27.85
N THR A 131 5.34 -15.27 26.54
CA THR A 131 5.02 -14.22 25.59
C THR A 131 3.51 -14.19 25.50
N GLU A 132 2.89 -13.19 26.12
CA GLU A 132 1.56 -12.75 25.72
C GLU A 132 1.57 -12.61 24.20
N ASN A 133 0.82 -13.50 23.55
CA ASN A 133 0.55 -13.43 22.13
C ASN A 133 -0.34 -12.21 21.87
N LEU A 134 0.28 -11.03 21.84
CA LEU A 134 -0.26 -9.86 21.16
C LEU A 134 0.31 -9.88 19.74
N LEU A 135 -0.25 -10.74 18.91
CA LEU A 135 -0.24 -10.58 17.47
C LEU A 135 -1.68 -10.68 17.02
N TYR A 136 -2.14 -9.56 16.47
CA TYR A 136 -3.41 -9.35 15.77
C TYR A 136 -4.01 -10.62 15.18
#